data_AF-J9EWQ7-F1
#
_entry.id   AF-J9EWQ7-F1
#
_cell.length_a   1.000
_cell.length_b   1.000
_cell.length_c   1.000
_cell.angle_alpha   90.00
_cell.angle_beta   90.00
_cell.angle_gamma   90.00
#
_symmetry.space_group_name_H-M   'P 1'
#
loop_
_entity.id
_entity.type
_entity.pdbx_description
1 polymer ?
#
loop_
_entity_poly.entity_id
_entity_poly.type
_entity_poly.pdbx_seq_one_letter_code
_entity_poly.pdbx_strand_id
1 'polypeptide(L)'
;MVEEDETAGKTPEECRDLGLWEVDLVYYSLYGNNKGDSTKNKRGKAYKARSDSEYKCFEAHDGVLYRPGDHVFIEVSQCDPYYIGTISNFKMTKRDQLSVKVTRFYRPEDVPEDSYSLLLQDRQDDMSLNHTVMAAMQTRELFSSEISSIHPICHL
;
A
#
# COMPACT_ATOMS: atom_id res chain seq x y z
N MET A 1 -20.23 5.84 -24.91
CA MET A 1 -18.90 6.43 -25.13
C MET A 1 -18.07 5.99 -23.96
N VAL A 2 -17.15 5.05 -24.17
CA VAL A 2 -16.19 4.64 -23.14
C VAL A 2 -15.13 5.72 -23.19
N GLU A 3 -15.01 6.55 -22.17
CA GLU A 3 -13.89 7.49 -22.11
C GLU A 3 -12.64 6.63 -21.97
N GLU A 4 -11.86 6.53 -23.04
CA GLU A 4 -10.55 5.90 -22.99
C GLU A 4 -9.75 6.67 -21.95
N ASP A 5 -9.32 6.00 -20.89
CA ASP A 5 -8.43 6.58 -19.88
C ASP A 5 -7.16 7.03 -20.61
N GLU A 6 -7.05 8.33 -20.86
CA GLU A 6 -5.96 8.95 -21.62
C GLU A 6 -4.59 8.73 -20.95
N THR A 7 -4.57 8.18 -19.73
CA THR A 7 -3.39 7.86 -18.95
C THR A 7 -3.04 6.36 -18.94
N ALA A 8 -3.88 5.51 -19.53
CA ALA A 8 -3.66 4.06 -19.58
C ALA A 8 -2.36 3.72 -20.32
N GLY A 9 -1.48 2.98 -19.65
CA GLY A 9 -0.20 2.52 -20.20
C GLY A 9 0.93 3.55 -20.21
N LYS A 10 0.69 4.79 -19.76
CA LYS A 10 1.72 5.83 -19.67
C LYS A 10 2.43 5.80 -18.32
N THR A 11 3.70 6.14 -18.32
CA THR A 11 4.49 6.34 -17.09
C THR A 11 4.08 7.65 -16.40
N PRO A 12 4.35 7.79 -15.08
CA PRO A 12 4.06 9.04 -14.37
C PRO A 12 4.78 10.25 -14.96
N GLU A 13 5.97 10.03 -15.51
CA GLU A 13 6.76 11.07 -16.18
C GLU A 13 6.13 11.49 -17.50
N GLU A 14 5.64 10.56 -18.32
CA GLU A 14 4.91 10.88 -19.55
C GLU A 14 3.60 11.62 -19.27
N CYS A 15 2.85 11.21 -18.24
CA CYS A 15 1.64 11.92 -17.83
C CYS A 15 1.94 13.35 -17.33
N ARG A 16 3.08 13.54 -16.65
CA ARG A 16 3.57 14.88 -16.27
C ARG A 16 3.97 15.70 -17.50
N ASP A 17 4.73 15.12 -18.43
CA ASP A 17 5.27 15.82 -19.59
C ASP A 17 4.16 16.22 -20.59
N LEU A 18 3.09 15.42 -20.65
CA LEU A 18 1.84 15.77 -21.35
C LEU A 18 0.98 16.79 -20.60
N GLY A 19 1.39 17.22 -19.40
CA GLY A 19 0.67 18.18 -18.57
C GLY A 19 -0.63 17.64 -17.98
N LEU A 20 -0.85 16.32 -18.00
CA LEU A 20 -2.03 15.65 -17.45
C LEU A 20 -1.95 15.56 -15.92
N TRP A 21 -0.75 15.35 -15.39
CA TRP A 21 -0.50 15.21 -13.95
C TRP A 21 0.39 16.34 -13.41
N GLU A 22 0.09 16.79 -12.20
CA GLU A 22 0.91 17.68 -11.38
C GLU A 22 1.75 16.89 -10.40
N VAL A 23 2.90 17.44 -10.02
CA VAL A 23 3.83 16.80 -9.09
C VAL A 23 3.99 17.66 -7.85
N ASP A 24 3.51 17.15 -6.73
CA ASP A 24 3.72 17.74 -5.41
C ASP A 24 4.96 17.12 -4.77
N LEU A 25 5.85 17.95 -4.24
CA LEU A 25 7.01 17.48 -3.49
C LEU A 25 6.61 17.20 -2.05
N VAL A 26 6.77 15.95 -1.63
CA VAL A 26 6.39 15.52 -0.28
C VAL A 26 7.65 15.32 0.55
N TYR A 27 7.68 15.98 1.70
CA TYR A 27 8.76 15.85 2.68
C TYR A 27 8.26 15.01 3.86
N TYR A 28 9.03 14.01 4.24
CA TYR A 28 8.71 13.10 5.33
C TYR A 28 9.96 12.64 6.05
N SER A 29 9.85 12.19 7.30
CA SER A 29 10.99 11.70 8.08
C SER A 29 10.81 10.22 8.39
N LEU A 30 11.86 9.44 8.15
CA LEU A 30 11.90 8.03 8.55
C LEU A 30 12.35 7.95 10.02
N TYR A 31 11.47 7.45 10.88
CA TYR A 31 11.68 7.19 12.32
C TYR A 31 12.00 8.40 13.20
N GLY A 32 11.03 8.75 14.06
CA GLY A 32 11.26 9.50 15.29
C GLY A 32 11.49 11.00 15.09
N ASN A 33 10.80 11.79 15.90
CA ASN A 33 10.71 13.24 15.84
C ASN A 33 12.00 13.97 16.32
N ASN A 34 13.19 13.46 15.98
CA ASN A 34 14.45 14.11 16.31
C ASN A 34 14.71 15.24 15.31
N LYS A 35 14.18 16.41 15.65
CA LYS A 35 14.27 17.71 14.95
C LYS A 35 15.68 18.20 14.55
N GLY A 36 16.74 17.40 14.75
CA GLY A 36 18.14 17.79 14.52
C GLY A 36 18.91 16.95 13.51
N ASP A 37 18.36 15.85 12.98
CA ASP A 37 19.11 14.98 12.06
C ASP A 37 18.60 15.11 10.62
N SER A 38 19.22 16.01 9.86
CA SER A 38 18.89 16.29 8.46
C SER A 38 19.03 15.08 7.53
N THR A 39 19.68 14.00 7.97
CA THR A 39 19.86 12.78 7.16
C THR A 39 18.59 11.92 7.06
N LYS A 40 17.63 12.17 7.96
CA LYS A 40 16.35 11.42 8.06
C LYS A 40 15.21 12.04 7.28
N ASN A 41 15.34 13.31 6.87
CA ASN A 41 14.38 13.98 6.02
C ASN A 41 14.50 13.43 4.60
N LYS A 42 13.45 12.74 4.18
CA LYS A 42 13.27 12.17 2.86
C LYS A 42 12.35 13.04 2.04
N ARG A 43 12.56 12.98 0.72
CA ARG A 43 11.77 13.71 -0.26
C ARG A 43 11.26 12.72 -1.29
N GLY A 44 9.95 12.71 -1.47
CA GLY A 44 9.28 11.95 -2.52
C GLY A 44 8.50 12.88 -3.45
N LYS A 45 7.88 12.29 -4.47
CA LYS A 45 7.04 12.98 -5.46
C LYS A 45 5.65 12.35 -5.45
N ALA A 46 4.63 13.15 -5.25
CA ALA A 46 3.24 12.72 -5.35
C ALA A 46 2.66 13.21 -6.68
N TYR A 47 2.17 12.28 -7.50
CA TYR A 47 1.59 12.58 -8.79
C TYR A 47 0.08 12.70 -8.65
N LYS A 48 -0.46 13.85 -9.03
CA LYS A 48 -1.87 14.22 -8.90
C LYS A 48 -2.45 14.51 -10.27
N ALA A 49 -3.58 13.90 -10.61
CA ALA A 49 -4.25 14.18 -11.88
C ALA A 49 -4.90 15.58 -11.86
N ARG A 50 -4.74 16.33 -12.95
CA ARG A 50 -5.37 17.67 -13.08
C ARG A 50 -6.88 17.60 -13.27
N SER A 51 -7.37 16.52 -13.87
CA SER A 51 -8.79 16.33 -14.20
C SER A 51 -9.66 16.26 -12.95
N ASP A 52 -9.26 15.45 -11.97
CA ASP A 52 -10.05 15.12 -10.77
C ASP A 52 -9.38 15.55 -9.45
N SER A 53 -8.15 16.07 -9.50
CA SER A 53 -7.34 16.38 -8.32
C SER A 53 -7.04 15.18 -7.41
N GLU A 54 -7.09 13.96 -7.94
CA GLU A 54 -6.78 12.73 -7.20
C GLU A 54 -5.29 12.35 -7.34
N TYR A 55 -4.69 11.90 -6.24
CA TYR A 55 -3.33 11.38 -6.25
C TYR A 55 -3.29 9.97 -6.83
N LYS A 56 -2.63 9.81 -7.98
CA LYS A 56 -2.57 8.55 -8.74
C LYS A 56 -1.39 7.67 -8.33
N CYS A 57 -0.27 8.26 -7.93
CA CYS A 57 0.88 7.49 -7.44
C CYS A 57 1.84 8.35 -6.61
N PHE A 58 2.73 7.66 -5.89
CA PHE A 58 3.76 8.27 -5.07
C PHE A 58 5.11 7.59 -5.34
N GLU A 59 6.13 8.40 -5.65
CA GLU A 59 7.51 7.94 -5.79
C GLU A 59 8.28 8.33 -4.52
N ALA A 60 8.78 7.33 -3.81
CA ALA A 60 9.58 7.50 -2.61
C ALA A 60 11.00 7.97 -2.92
N HIS A 61 11.73 8.35 -1.87
CA HIS A 61 13.09 8.87 -1.96
C HIS A 61 14.14 7.90 -2.53
N ASP A 62 13.85 6.60 -2.51
CA ASP A 62 14.67 5.51 -3.07
C ASP A 62 14.28 5.16 -4.51
N GLY A 63 13.31 5.87 -5.09
CA GLY A 63 12.82 5.65 -6.45
C GLY A 63 11.73 4.58 -6.56
N VAL A 64 11.28 4.00 -5.44
CA VAL A 64 10.15 3.05 -5.45
C VAL A 64 8.86 3.79 -5.76
N LEU A 65 8.13 3.32 -6.76
CA LEU A 65 6.85 3.88 -7.17
C LEU A 65 5.70 3.04 -6.59
N TYR A 66 4.86 3.69 -5.81
CA TYR A 66 3.66 3.12 -5.20
C TYR A 66 2.40 3.62 -5.90
N ARG A 67 1.48 2.71 -6.21
CA ARG A 67 0.22 2.95 -6.89
C ARG A 67 -0.95 2.32 -6.12
N PRO A 68 -2.17 2.87 -6.26
CA PRO A 68 -3.38 2.15 -5.86
C PRO A 68 -3.41 0.76 -6.50
N GLY A 69 -3.68 -0.26 -5.69
CA GLY A 69 -3.60 -1.67 -6.08
C GLY A 69 -2.30 -2.38 -5.68
N ASP A 70 -1.23 -1.66 -5.35
CA ASP A 70 0.01 -2.28 -4.90
C ASP A 70 -0.13 -2.88 -3.50
N HIS A 71 0.54 -4.01 -3.27
CA HIS A 71 0.63 -4.65 -1.97
C HIS A 71 1.88 -4.16 -1.24
N VAL A 72 1.69 -3.66 -0.02
CA VAL A 72 2.74 -3.02 0.78
C VAL A 72 2.79 -3.55 2.20
N PHE A 73 3.99 -3.48 2.77
CA PHE A 73 4.22 -3.63 4.19
C PHE A 73 4.08 -2.26 4.85
N ILE A 74 3.31 -2.18 5.93
CA ILE A 74 3.08 -0.96 6.70
C ILE A 74 3.68 -1.14 8.09
N GLU A 75 4.73 -0.38 8.37
CA GLU A 75 5.35 -0.34 9.69
C GLU A 75 4.64 0.71 10.56
N VAL A 76 3.86 0.28 11.55
CA VAL A 76 3.11 1.20 12.42
C VAL A 76 3.90 1.62 13.64
N SER A 77 4.79 0.76 14.13
CA SER A 77 5.56 0.93 15.36
C SER A 77 6.74 -0.03 15.35
N GLN A 78 7.86 0.38 15.97
CA GLN A 78 9.05 -0.48 16.10
C GLN A 78 8.82 -1.68 17.04
N CYS A 79 7.78 -1.61 17.88
CA CYS A 79 7.44 -2.64 18.84
C CYS A 79 6.33 -3.56 18.34
N ASP A 80 5.65 -3.19 17.24
CA ASP A 80 4.52 -3.93 16.69
C ASP A 80 4.89 -4.56 15.35
N PRO A 81 4.36 -5.74 15.02
CA PRO A 81 4.60 -6.34 13.71
C PRO A 81 4.03 -5.46 12.59
N TYR A 82 4.67 -5.49 11.42
CA TYR A 82 4.15 -4.83 10.24
C TYR A 82 2.80 -5.42 9.81
N TYR A 83 2.00 -4.60 9.15
CA TYR A 83 0.80 -5.04 8.46
C TYR A 83 1.09 -5.23 6.97
N ILE A 84 0.36 -6.14 6.33
CA ILE A 84 0.37 -6.27 4.88
C ILE A 84 -0.98 -5.79 4.38
N GLY A 85 -1.00 -4.98 3.34
CA GLY A 85 -2.26 -4.52 2.77
C GLY A 85 -2.11 -3.99 1.37
N THR A 86 -3.24 -3.64 0.76
CA THR A 86 -3.31 -3.07 -0.58
C THR A 86 -3.55 -1.58 -0.48
N ILE A 87 -2.75 -0.78 -1.21
CA ILE A 87 -2.97 0.66 -1.31
C ILE A 87 -4.32 0.91 -1.99
N SER A 88 -5.24 1.58 -1.29
CA SER A 88 -6.53 1.98 -1.87
C SER A 88 -6.42 3.32 -2.60
N ASN A 89 -5.81 4.32 -1.97
CA ASN A 89 -5.56 5.64 -2.54
C ASN A 89 -4.56 6.45 -1.71
N PHE A 90 -4.15 7.59 -2.25
CA PHE A 90 -3.34 8.58 -1.56
C PHE A 90 -4.16 9.85 -1.31
N LYS A 91 -3.88 10.52 -0.19
CA LYS A 91 -4.57 11.76 0.18
C LYS A 91 -3.63 12.70 0.91
N MET A 92 -3.62 13.96 0.50
CA MET A 92 -2.96 15.02 1.25
C MET A 92 -3.78 15.39 2.50
N THR A 93 -3.14 15.44 3.66
CA THR A 93 -3.77 15.88 4.91
C THR A 93 -3.77 17.41 5.02
N LYS A 94 -4.53 17.96 5.97
CA LYS A 94 -4.61 19.42 6.22
C LYS A 94 -3.27 20.08 6.64
N ARG A 95 -2.22 19.29 6.89
CA ARG A 95 -0.89 19.78 7.28
C ARG A 95 0.16 19.57 6.18
N ASP A 96 -0.28 19.46 4.93
CA ASP A 96 0.57 19.19 3.76
C ASP A 96 1.43 17.93 3.91
N GLN A 97 0.91 16.93 4.63
CA GLN A 97 1.51 15.60 4.71
C GLN A 97 0.69 14.62 3.89
N LEU A 98 1.36 13.88 3.00
CA LEU A 98 0.72 12.81 2.24
C LEU A 98 0.45 11.62 3.16
N SER A 99 -0.74 11.05 3.03
CA SER A 99 -1.13 9.80 3.69
C SER A 99 -1.62 8.80 2.67
N VAL A 100 -1.44 7.52 2.99
CA VAL A 100 -1.87 6.38 2.18
C VAL A 100 -3.00 5.67 2.91
N LYS A 101 -4.09 5.39 2.20
CA LYS A 101 -5.14 4.50 2.69
C LYS A 101 -4.81 3.09 2.25
N VAL A 102 -4.82 2.15 3.19
CA VAL A 102 -4.47 0.76 2.95
C VAL A 102 -5.58 -0.15 3.46
N THR A 103 -6.01 -1.10 2.63
CA THR A 103 -6.88 -2.21 3.04
C THR A 103 -6.01 -3.36 3.54
N ARG A 104 -6.10 -3.69 4.82
CA ARG A 104 -5.26 -4.69 5.47
C ARG A 104 -5.66 -6.11 5.05
N PHE A 105 -4.68 -7.00 4.93
CA PHE A 105 -4.92 -8.44 4.91
C PHE A 105 -4.84 -9.02 6.32
N TYR A 106 -5.69 -10.00 6.60
CA TYR A 106 -5.53 -10.83 7.79
C TYR A 106 -4.41 -11.82 7.58
N ARG A 107 -3.56 -11.95 8.59
CA ARG A 107 -2.68 -13.11 8.74
C ARG A 107 -3.44 -14.24 9.42
N PRO A 108 -2.94 -15.50 9.39
CA PRO A 108 -3.61 -16.60 10.07
C PRO A 108 -3.92 -16.32 11.55
N GLU A 109 -3.04 -15.60 12.24
CA GLU A 109 -3.22 -15.16 13.64
C GLU A 109 -4.37 -14.15 13.85
N ASP A 110 -4.76 -13.41 12.81
CA ASP A 110 -5.83 -12.43 12.87
C ASP A 110 -7.21 -13.04 12.58
N VAL A 111 -7.26 -14.28 12.07
CA VAL A 111 -8.50 -14.96 11.69
C VAL A 111 -9.06 -15.71 12.90
N PRO A 112 -10.36 -15.57 13.25
CA PRO A 112 -10.98 -16.36 14.30
C PRO A 112 -10.80 -17.87 14.10
N GLU A 113 -10.54 -18.59 15.19
CA GLU A 113 -10.20 -20.03 15.17
C GLU A 113 -11.24 -20.88 14.44
N ASP A 114 -12.54 -20.62 14.66
CA ASP A 114 -13.63 -21.34 14.01
C ASP A 114 -13.60 -21.16 12.48
N SER A 115 -13.43 -19.92 12.02
CA SER A 115 -13.33 -19.60 10.60
C SER A 115 -12.08 -20.22 9.97
N TYR A 116 -10.95 -20.20 10.69
CA TYR A 116 -9.71 -20.81 10.21
C TYR A 116 -9.82 -22.33 10.12
N SER A 117 -10.49 -22.97 11.07
CA SER A 117 -10.70 -24.42 11.10
C SER A 117 -11.53 -24.91 9.91
N LEU A 118 -12.56 -24.15 9.51
CA LEU A 118 -13.34 -24.44 8.31
C LEU A 118 -12.48 -24.40 7.04
N LEU A 119 -11.60 -23.40 6.91
CA LEU A 119 -10.68 -23.30 5.78
C LEU A 119 -9.68 -24.47 5.72
N LEU A 120 -9.22 -24.96 6.87
CA LEU A 120 -8.35 -26.13 6.94
C LEU A 120 -9.10 -27.41 6.54
N GLN A 121 -10.36 -27.56 6.95
CA GLN A 121 -11.18 -28.69 6.58
C GLN A 121 -11.43 -28.73 5.07
N ASP A 122 -11.84 -27.62 4.46
CA ASP A 122 -12.08 -27.53 3.01
C ASP A 122 -10.83 -27.94 2.20
N ARG A 123 -9.63 -27.56 2.67
CA ARG A 123 -8.35 -27.96 2.04
C ARG A 123 -8.03 -29.44 2.22
N GLN A 124 -8.38 -30.01 3.36
CA GLN A 124 -8.15 -31.42 3.64
C GLN A 124 -9.05 -32.30 2.78
N ASP A 125 -10.26 -31.82 2.48
CA ASP A 125 -11.25 -32.50 1.66
C ASP A 125 -10.96 -32.34 0.14
N ASP A 126 -10.25 -31.29 -0.27
CA ASP A 126 -9.83 -31.08 -1.67
C ASP A 126 -8.60 -31.93 -2.04
N MET A 127 -8.88 -33.09 -2.62
CA MET A 127 -7.86 -34.04 -3.08
C MET A 127 -7.06 -33.58 -4.31
N SER A 128 -7.42 -32.46 -4.94
CA SER A 128 -6.68 -31.92 -6.09
C SER A 128 -5.47 -31.06 -5.67
N LEU A 129 -5.43 -30.64 -4.40
CA LEU A 129 -4.38 -29.77 -3.87
C LEU A 129 -3.09 -30.54 -3.56
N ASN A 130 -1.95 -29.89 -3.81
CA ASN A 130 -0.67 -30.40 -3.32
C ASN A 130 -0.51 -30.03 -1.84
N HIS A 131 -0.87 -30.96 -0.96
CA HIS A 131 -0.90 -30.73 0.48
C HIS A 131 0.49 -30.43 1.08
N THR A 132 1.58 -30.91 0.47
CA THR A 132 2.96 -30.57 0.89
C THR A 132 3.27 -29.10 0.64
N VAL A 133 2.84 -28.56 -0.51
CA VAL A 133 3.01 -27.13 -0.84
C VAL A 133 2.13 -26.28 0.07
N MET A 134 0.88 -26.68 0.30
CA MET A 134 -0.03 -25.96 1.19
C MET A 134 0.52 -25.83 2.61
N ALA A 135 1.02 -26.93 3.19
CA ALA A 135 1.65 -26.92 4.51
C ALA A 135 2.88 -25.99 4.56
N ALA A 136 3.69 -25.97 3.49
CA ALA A 136 4.84 -25.08 3.41
C ALA A 136 4.46 -23.59 3.28
N MET A 137 3.29 -23.29 2.71
CA MET A 137 2.81 -21.92 2.47
C MET A 137 1.93 -21.36 3.59
N GLN A 138 1.45 -22.20 4.51
CA GLN A 138 0.49 -21.83 5.56
C GLN A 138 0.91 -20.59 6.38
N THR A 139 2.20 -20.42 6.66
CA THR A 139 2.73 -19.28 7.44
C THR A 139 2.81 -17.97 6.66
N ARG A 140 2.57 -18.02 5.34
CA ARG A 140 2.60 -16.87 4.42
C ARG A 140 1.24 -16.57 3.82
N GLU A 141 0.19 -17.24 4.29
CA GLU A 141 -1.17 -17.02 3.82
C GLU A 141 -1.68 -15.66 4.26
N LEU A 142 -2.44 -15.03 3.38
CA LEU A 142 -3.08 -13.75 3.65
C LEU A 142 -4.54 -13.86 3.20
N PHE A 143 -5.43 -13.32 4.02
CA PHE A 143 -6.87 -13.33 3.75
C PHE A 143 -7.35 -11.91 3.54
N SER A 144 -8.20 -11.71 2.53
CA SER A 144 -8.84 -10.42 2.28
C SER A 144 -9.64 -9.97 3.51
N SER A 145 -9.54 -8.69 3.85
CA SER A 145 -10.38 -8.07 4.86
C SER A 145 -11.00 -6.77 4.33
N GLU A 146 -12.04 -6.30 5.00
CA GLU A 146 -12.66 -4.99 4.74
C GLU A 146 -12.04 -3.88 5.61
N ILE A 147 -11.01 -4.19 6.41
CA ILE A 147 -10.39 -3.24 7.35
C ILE A 147 -9.50 -2.30 6.56
N SER A 148 -9.92 -1.05 6.43
CA SER A 148 -9.12 0.04 5.87
C SER A 148 -8.57 0.95 6.96
N SER A 149 -7.31 1.35 6.84
CA SER A 149 -6.66 2.31 7.74
C SER A 149 -5.86 3.34 6.95
N ILE A 150 -5.66 4.53 7.52
CA ILE A 150 -4.88 5.61 6.90
C ILE A 150 -3.58 5.73 7.66
N HIS A 151 -2.47 5.67 6.92
CA HIS A 151 -1.12 5.77 7.47
C HIS A 151 -0.36 6.93 6.82
N PRO A 152 0.55 7.60 7.55
CA PRO A 152 1.52 8.49 6.95
C PRO A 152 2.39 7.74 5.93
N ILE A 153 2.83 8.41 4.87
CA ILE A 153 3.71 7.79 3.87
C ILE A 153 5.09 7.37 4.40
N CYS A 154 5.49 7.83 5.59
CA CYS A 154 6.73 7.37 6.21
C CYS A 154 6.64 5.95 6.81
N HIS A 155 5.46 5.33 6.77
CA HIS A 155 5.24 3.94 7.16
C HIS A 155 5.35 2.97 5.97
N LEU A 156 5.54 3.49 4.74
CA LEU A 156 5.88 2.75 3.52
C LEU A 156 7.40 2.61 3.40
#